data_AF-A0A7D5S8S9-F1
#
_entry.id   AF-A0A7D5S8S9-F1
#
_cell.length_a   1.000
_cell.length_b   1.000
_cell.length_c   1.000
_cell.angle_alpha   90.00
_cell.angle_beta   90.00
_cell.angle_gamma   90.00
#
_symmetry.space_group_name_H-M   'P 1'
#
loop_
_entity.id
_entity.type
_entity.pdbx_description
1 polymer ?
#
loop_
_entity_poly.entity_id
_entity_poly.type
_entity_poly.pdbx_seq_one_letter_code
_entity_poly.pdbx_strand_id
1 'polypeptide(L)'
;MAASNPLGADPRQSRTLQKLDHFESAGIHALAAAGLVLSDAINQACLVVNPDLAPDVAGATGELLDGLYGLQDAVFGCADQIPAALAVFLSVAESGVCRG
;
A
#
# COMPACT_ATOMS: atom_id res chain seq x y z
N MET A 1 -46.57 -8.69 17.99
CA MET A 1 -45.23 -9.30 18.14
C MET A 1 -44.29 -8.55 17.23
N ALA A 2 -43.43 -7.70 17.78
CA ALA A 2 -42.44 -6.94 17.00
C ALA A 2 -41.25 -7.86 16.72
N ALA A 3 -40.95 -8.09 15.43
CA ALA A 3 -39.76 -8.81 15.03
C ALA A 3 -38.54 -7.91 15.24
N SER A 4 -37.73 -8.25 16.24
CA SER A 4 -36.43 -7.62 16.47
C SER A 4 -35.50 -8.01 15.31
N ASN A 5 -35.24 -7.08 14.39
CA ASN A 5 -34.11 -7.22 13.48
C ASN A 5 -32.84 -7.39 14.33
N PRO A 6 -31.97 -8.39 14.06
CA PRO A 6 -30.62 -8.31 14.60
C PRO A 6 -30.05 -7.00 14.05
N LEU A 7 -29.68 -6.10 14.96
CA LEU A 7 -28.91 -4.90 14.66
C LEU A 7 -27.73 -5.37 13.81
N GLY A 8 -27.86 -5.23 12.49
CA GLY A 8 -26.77 -5.45 11.57
C GLY A 8 -25.63 -4.62 12.13
N ALA A 9 -24.51 -5.27 12.42
CA ALA A 9 -23.33 -4.59 12.92
C ALA A 9 -23.13 -3.37 12.04
N ASP A 10 -23.37 -2.19 12.61
CA ASP A 10 -23.11 -0.91 11.94
C ASP A 10 -21.71 -1.07 11.33
N PRO A 11 -21.56 -1.00 9.99
CA PRO A 11 -20.29 -1.29 9.34
C PRO A 11 -19.29 -0.40 10.04
N ARG A 12 -18.45 -0.99 10.90
CA ARG A 12 -17.53 -0.24 11.75
C ARG A 12 -16.70 0.55 10.77
N GLN A 13 -17.01 1.84 10.61
CA GLN A 13 -16.31 2.66 9.65
C GLN A 13 -14.87 2.62 10.09
N SER A 14 -14.04 1.96 9.26
CA SER A 14 -12.63 1.84 9.55
C SER A 14 -12.11 3.27 9.63
N ARG A 15 -11.45 3.64 10.74
CA ARG A 15 -10.82 4.96 10.86
C ARG A 15 -9.84 5.20 9.70
N THR A 16 -9.29 4.12 9.13
CA THR A 16 -8.46 4.17 7.93
C THR A 16 -9.26 4.62 6.71
N LEU A 17 -10.50 4.14 6.53
CA LEU A 17 -11.37 4.56 5.43
C LEU A 17 -11.84 6.01 5.60
N GLN A 18 -12.14 6.45 6.82
CA GLN A 18 -12.47 7.86 7.09
C GLN A 18 -11.29 8.80 6.81
N LYS A 19 -10.03 8.34 6.95
CA LYS A 19 -8.85 9.12 6.57
C LYS A 19 -8.71 9.27 5.06
N LEU A 20 -9.33 8.40 4.26
CA LEU A 20 -9.29 8.51 2.80
C LEU A 20 -10.12 9.68 2.28
N ASP A 21 -11.12 10.15 3.03
CA ASP A 21 -11.93 11.33 2.67
C ASP A 21 -11.09 12.62 2.60
N HIS A 22 -9.88 12.62 3.17
CA HIS A 22 -8.96 13.76 3.05
C HIS A 22 -8.18 13.78 1.72
N PHE A 23 -8.15 12.66 0.98
CA PHE A 23 -7.42 12.58 -0.28
C PHE A 23 -8.31 12.94 -1.46
N GLU A 24 -7.77 13.73 -2.38
CA GLU A 24 -8.36 13.90 -3.71
C GLU A 24 -8.35 12.57 -4.48
N SER A 25 -9.18 12.47 -5.53
CA SER A 25 -9.28 11.28 -6.38
C SER A 25 -7.91 10.80 -6.90
N ALA A 26 -6.99 11.72 -7.19
CA ALA A 26 -5.63 11.39 -7.59
C ALA A 26 -4.84 10.66 -6.48
N GLY A 27 -4.98 11.10 -5.22
CA GLY A 27 -4.39 10.45 -4.06
C GLY A 27 -5.02 9.08 -3.79
N ILE A 28 -6.32 8.92 -4.02
CA ILE A 28 -7.01 7.63 -3.90
C ILE A 28 -6.49 6.64 -4.97
N HIS A 29 -6.32 7.07 -6.22
CA HIS A 29 -5.72 6.23 -7.26
C HIS A 29 -4.27 5.86 -6.95
N ALA A 30 -3.50 6.78 -6.36
CA ALA A 30 -2.15 6.53 -5.89
C ALA A 30 -2.11 5.41 -4.84
N LEU A 31 -2.97 5.51 -3.82
CA LEU A 31 -3.13 4.49 -2.78
C LEU A 31 -3.59 3.14 -3.36
N ALA A 32 -4.50 3.15 -4.33
CA ALA A 32 -4.94 1.94 -5.02
C ALA A 32 -3.79 1.27 -5.79
N ALA A 33 -2.98 2.05 -6.52
CA ALA A 33 -1.81 1.55 -7.24
C ALA A 33 -0.78 0.94 -6.28
N ALA A 34 -0.49 1.62 -5.15
CA ALA A 34 0.38 1.09 -4.11
C ALA A 34 -0.16 -0.23 -3.52
N GLY A 35 -1.47 -0.31 -3.27
CA GLY A 35 -2.12 -1.53 -2.78
C GLY A 35 -2.01 -2.71 -3.76
N LEU A 36 -2.07 -2.46 -5.06
CA LEU A 36 -1.90 -3.49 -6.09
C LEU A 36 -0.47 -4.04 -6.10
N VAL A 37 0.54 -3.17 -6.04
CA VAL A 37 1.95 -3.59 -5.97
C VAL A 37 2.22 -4.42 -4.71
N LEU A 38 1.67 -4.01 -3.56
CA LEU A 38 1.80 -4.79 -2.33
C LEU A 38 1.13 -6.16 -2.43
N SER A 39 -0.04 -6.24 -3.09
CA SER A 39 -0.74 -7.50 -3.29
C SER A 39 0.07 -8.45 -4.18
N ASP A 40 0.72 -7.92 -5.22
CA ASP A 40 1.64 -8.70 -6.06
C ASP A 40 2.88 -9.16 -5.28
N ALA A 41 3.50 -8.26 -4.50
CA ALA A 41 4.63 -8.61 -3.65
C ALA A 41 4.28 -9.69 -2.59
N ILE A 42 3.07 -9.65 -2.01
CA ILE A 42 2.57 -10.72 -1.11
C ILE A 42 2.46 -12.04 -1.86
N ASN A 43 1.85 -12.03 -3.05
CA ASN A 43 1.65 -13.24 -3.85
C ASN A 43 2.98 -13.90 -4.22
N GLN A 44 4.04 -13.10 -4.40
CA GLN A 44 5.38 -13.59 -4.72
C GLN A 44 6.24 -13.90 -3.48
N ALA A 45 5.70 -13.74 -2.26
CA ALA A 45 6.42 -13.84 -1.00
C ALA A 45 7.62 -12.88 -0.89
N CYS A 46 7.59 -11.77 -1.63
CA CYS A 46 8.62 -10.73 -1.70
C CYS A 46 8.46 -9.64 -0.63
N LEU A 47 7.72 -9.89 0.46
CA LEU A 47 7.59 -8.92 1.57
C LEU A 47 8.45 -9.25 2.79
N VAL A 48 9.22 -10.33 2.73
CA VAL A 48 10.20 -10.68 3.74
C VAL A 48 11.55 -10.72 3.04
N VAL A 49 12.50 -9.91 3.50
CA VAL A 49 13.91 -10.08 3.16
C VAL A 49 14.36 -11.38 3.82
N ASN A 50 14.04 -12.50 3.18
CA ASN A 50 14.46 -13.83 3.57
C ASN A 50 15.97 -13.94 3.31
N PRO A 51 16.80 -14.35 4.29
CA PRO A 51 18.22 -14.59 4.05
C PRO A 51 18.50 -15.64 2.96
N ASP A 52 17.51 -16.47 2.62
CA ASP A 52 17.60 -17.47 1.55
C ASP A 52 17.20 -16.91 0.15
N LEU A 53 16.78 -15.64 0.04
CA LEU A 53 16.52 -15.00 -1.26
C LEU A 53 17.83 -14.73 -2.00
N ALA A 54 17.77 -14.81 -3.33
CA ALA A 54 18.87 -14.36 -4.17
C ALA A 54 19.19 -12.88 -3.86
N PRO A 55 20.48 -12.47 -3.80
CA PRO A 55 20.90 -11.12 -3.38
C PRO A 55 20.21 -10.02 -4.18
N ASP A 56 19.98 -10.24 -5.48
CA ASP A 56 19.34 -9.28 -6.37
C ASP A 56 17.87 -9.07 -5.99
N VAL A 57 17.14 -10.14 -5.66
CA VAL A 57 15.73 -10.06 -5.24
C VAL A 57 15.62 -9.46 -3.85
N ALA A 58 16.56 -9.75 -2.95
CA ALA A 58 16.61 -9.15 -1.63
C ALA A 58 16.87 -7.64 -1.67
N GLY A 59 17.79 -7.19 -2.52
CA GLY A 59 18.08 -5.76 -2.74
C GLY A 59 16.88 -5.03 -3.35
N ALA A 60 16.30 -5.60 -4.40
CA ALA A 60 15.11 -5.08 -5.07
C ALA A 60 13.91 -4.98 -4.10
N THR A 61 13.72 -6.00 -3.25
CA THR A 61 12.69 -5.99 -2.19
C THR A 61 12.95 -4.89 -1.16
N GLY A 62 14.22 -4.68 -0.77
CA GLY A 62 14.60 -3.60 0.14
C GLY A 62 14.24 -2.22 -0.42
N GLU A 63 14.60 -1.94 -1.68
CA GLU A 63 14.27 -0.67 -2.35
C GLU A 63 12.75 -0.46 -2.46
N LEU A 64 11.98 -1.53 -2.73
CA LEU A 64 10.52 -1.47 -2.77
C LEU A 64 9.93 -1.11 -1.41
N LEU A 65 10.45 -1.71 -0.33
CA LEU A 65 10.02 -1.42 1.05
C LEU A 65 10.39 0.00 1.48
N ASP A 66 11.57 0.49 1.10
CA ASP A 66 11.99 1.87 1.38
C ASP A 66 11.08 2.88 0.67
N GLY A 67 10.73 2.62 -0.59
CA GLY A 67 9.73 3.41 -1.32
C GLY A 67 8.36 3.41 -0.66
N LEU A 68 7.94 2.26 -0.12
CA LEU A 68 6.68 2.12 0.61
C LEU A 68 6.69 2.94 1.92
N TYR A 69 7.79 2.91 2.68
CA TYR A 69 7.93 3.72 3.89
C TYR A 69 7.88 5.23 3.54
N GLY A 70 8.53 5.65 2.46
CA GLY A 70 8.43 7.04 1.98
C GLY A 70 7.00 7.45 1.62
N LEU A 71 6.24 6.57 0.96
CA LEU A 71 4.82 6.81 0.68
C LEU A 71 3.97 6.84 1.97
N GLN A 72 4.27 5.96 2.93
CA GLN A 72 3.60 5.94 4.22
C GLN A 72 3.80 7.25 4.98
N ASP A 73 5.03 7.75 5.03
CA ASP A 73 5.37 9.03 5.66
C ASP A 73 4.66 10.20 4.98
N ALA A 74 4.55 10.20 3.65
CA ALA A 74 3.80 11.22 2.93
C ALA A 74 2.30 11.18 3.28
N VAL A 75 1.71 9.98 3.39
CA VAL A 75 0.29 9.78 3.76
C VAL A 75 -0.01 10.27 5.18
N PHE A 76 0.90 10.09 6.14
CA PHE A 76 0.69 10.50 7.54
C PHE A 76 1.22 11.90 7.87
N GLY A 77 2.13 12.44 7.05
CA GLY A 77 2.79 13.72 7.28
C GLY A 77 2.27 14.85 6.40
N CYS A 78 2.49 14.77 5.09
CA CYS A 78 2.25 15.86 4.15
C CYS A 78 1.67 15.34 2.83
N ALA A 79 0.37 15.55 2.63
CA ALA A 79 -0.37 15.04 1.48
C ALA A 79 0.17 15.54 0.13
N ASP A 80 0.76 16.73 0.08
CA ASP A 80 1.37 17.31 -1.12
C ASP A 80 2.55 16.47 -1.67
N GLN A 81 3.17 15.64 -0.82
CA GLN A 81 4.31 14.80 -1.20
C GLN A 81 3.90 13.42 -1.73
N ILE A 82 2.62 13.05 -1.60
CA ILE A 82 2.11 11.73 -2.01
C ILE A 82 2.35 11.46 -3.51
N PRO A 83 2.08 12.38 -4.44
CA PRO A 83 2.32 12.12 -5.86
C PRO A 83 3.80 11.82 -6.17
N ALA A 84 4.72 12.54 -5.54
CA ALA A 84 6.16 12.35 -5.73
C ALA A 84 6.63 11.03 -5.10
N ALA A 85 6.21 10.73 -3.86
CA ALA A 85 6.54 9.50 -3.18
C ALA A 85 5.99 8.26 -3.92
N LEU A 86 4.78 8.37 -4.47
CA LEU A 86 4.20 7.32 -5.31
C LEU A 86 5.01 7.10 -6.57
N ALA A 87 5.41 8.16 -7.28
CA ALA A 87 6.18 8.04 -8.51
C ALA A 87 7.50 7.30 -8.28
N VAL A 88 8.17 7.58 -7.16
CA VAL A 88 9.39 6.86 -6.74
C VAL A 88 9.07 5.39 -6.46
N PHE A 89 8.03 5.11 -5.67
CA PHE A 89 7.63 3.74 -5.34
C PHE A 89 7.26 2.93 -6.59
N LEU A 90 6.47 3.49 -7.50
CA LEU A 90 6.07 2.82 -8.74
C LEU A 90 7.26 2.60 -9.68
N SER A 91 8.20 3.55 -9.76
CA SER A 91 9.41 3.37 -10.55
C SER A 91 10.24 2.16 -10.08
N VAL A 92 10.29 1.91 -8.77
CA VAL A 92 10.97 0.74 -8.19
C VAL A 92 10.14 -0.52 -8.39
N ALA A 93 8.81 -0.46 -8.22
CA ALA A 93 7.94 -1.60 -8.46
C ALA A 93 8.00 -2.09 -9.92
N GLU A 94 8.02 -1.15 -10.87
CA GLU A 94 8.05 -1.43 -12.31
C GLU A 94 9.45 -1.87 -12.81
N SER A 95 10.52 -1.61 -12.06
CA SER A 95 11.88 -2.02 -12.45
C SER A 95 12.14 -3.52 -12.33
N GLY A 96 11.14 -4.30 -11.89
CA GLY A 96 11.18 -5.76 -11.94
C GLY A 96 11.48 -6.44 -10.61
N VAL A 97 11.29 -5.77 -9.47
CA VAL A 97 11.43 -6.35 -8.13
C VAL A 97 10.62 -7.65 -7.97
N CYS A 98 9.47 -7.72 -8.64
CA CYS A 98 8.53 -8.85 -8.65
C CYS A 98 8.47 -9.57 -10.02
N ARG A 99 9.51 -9.48 -10.87
CA ARG A 99 9.60 -10.32 -12.09
C ARG A 99 10.57 -11.46 -11.83
N GLY A 100 10.09 -12.46 -11.08
CA GLY A 100 10.64 -13.81 -11.09
C GLY A 100 10.26 -14.57 -12.35
#